data_AF-A0A9E5NJK4-F1
#
_entry.id   AF-A0A9E5NJK4-F1
#
_cell.length_a   1.000
_cell.length_b   1.000
_cell.length_c   1.000
_cell.angle_alpha   90.00
_cell.angle_beta   90.00
_cell.angle_gamma   90.00
#
_symmetry.space_group_name_H-M   'P 1'
#
loop_
_entity.id
_entity.type
_entity.pdbx_description
1 polymer ?
#
loop_
_entity_poly.entity_id
_entity_poly.type
_entity_poly.pdbx_seq_one_letter_code
_entity_poly.pdbx_strand_id
1 'polypeptide(L)'
;MAFSAETAREEASRCLECGVCSECRECVKLCERKAINHDMRDEIVEVEVGSIILATGFDSFDPTVDLRYGYKRLPNVFTATEIERMSNASGPTGGRILLADGREPKSVAILHCVGSRDEKYHEYCSRVCCMYSLKLAHLIEEKTGASVYEFYNDLRCFGKGYEEFYNRMLEEGVNFVRGLAAEVTD
;
A
#
# COMPACT_ATOMS: atom_id res chain seq x y z
N MET A 1 38.34 -2.45 7.14
CA MET A 1 37.71 -2.38 5.80
C MET A 1 36.22 -2.52 6.02
N ALA A 2 35.50 -1.40 6.08
CA ALA A 2 34.05 -1.41 6.20
C ALA A 2 33.47 -1.23 4.80
N PHE A 3 32.47 -2.02 4.45
CA PHE A 3 31.73 -1.88 3.19
C PHE A 3 31.13 -0.47 3.07
N SER A 4 30.98 0.03 1.85
CA SER A 4 30.23 1.26 1.61
C SER A 4 28.77 1.04 2.04
N ALA A 5 28.08 2.13 2.40
CA ALA A 5 26.66 2.06 2.79
C ALA A 5 25.77 1.49 1.67
N GLU A 6 26.19 1.62 0.42
CA GLU A 6 25.53 1.07 -0.77
C GLU A 6 25.69 -0.45 -0.85
N THR A 7 26.94 -0.95 -0.76
CA THR A 7 27.22 -2.40 -0.74
C THR A 7 26.58 -3.10 0.45
N ALA A 8 26.51 -2.45 1.62
CA ALA A 8 25.83 -3.00 2.79
C ALA A 8 24.30 -3.14 2.58
N ARG A 9 23.69 -2.20 1.86
CA ARG A 9 22.26 -2.25 1.53
C ARG A 9 21.96 -3.28 0.45
N GLU A 10 22.79 -3.39 -0.59
CA GLU A 10 22.64 -4.43 -1.62
C GLU A 10 22.76 -5.83 -1.04
N GLU A 11 23.73 -6.07 -0.15
CA GLU A 11 23.92 -7.37 0.52
C GLU A 11 22.77 -7.71 1.49
N ALA A 12 22.24 -6.70 2.19
CA ALA A 12 21.07 -6.86 3.06
C ALA A 12 19.80 -7.15 2.24
N SER A 13 19.59 -6.45 1.12
CA SER A 13 18.50 -6.71 0.18
C SER A 13 18.59 -8.14 -0.37
N ARG A 14 19.80 -8.59 -0.72
CA ARG A 14 20.03 -9.95 -1.25
C ARG A 14 19.70 -11.06 -0.23
N CYS A 15 19.89 -10.81 1.07
CA CYS A 15 19.57 -11.78 2.13
C CYS A 15 18.09 -11.80 2.53
N LEU A 16 17.35 -10.73 2.28
CA LEU A 16 15.95 -10.57 2.69
C LEU A 16 14.95 -10.70 1.53
N GLU A 17 15.38 -10.52 0.27
CA GLU A 17 14.54 -10.73 -0.92
C GLU A 17 14.44 -12.21 -1.34
N CYS A 18 15.45 -13.02 -1.03
CA CYS A 18 15.37 -14.46 -1.23
C CYS A 18 14.78 -15.08 0.03
N GLY A 19 13.50 -15.47 -0.01
CA GLY A 19 12.85 -16.27 1.03
C GLY A 19 13.49 -17.65 1.29
N VAL A 20 14.72 -17.89 0.85
CA VAL A 20 15.55 -19.07 1.08
C VAL A 20 16.98 -18.63 1.40
N CYS A 21 17.49 -19.04 2.57
CA CYS A 21 18.86 -18.78 3.02
C CYS A 21 19.90 -19.25 1.98
N SER A 22 20.88 -18.41 1.64
CA SER A 22 21.99 -18.76 0.74
C SER A 22 23.14 -19.52 1.40
N GLU A 23 22.94 -19.96 2.65
CA GLU A 23 23.91 -20.69 3.49
C GLU A 23 25.29 -20.01 3.70
N CYS A 24 25.45 -18.73 3.35
CA CYS A 24 26.72 -18.01 3.52
C CYS A 24 27.12 -17.83 5.01
N ARG A 25 26.15 -17.92 5.92
CA ARG A 25 26.28 -17.77 7.39
C ARG A 25 26.90 -16.45 7.87
N GLU A 26 26.98 -15.43 7.02
CA GLU A 26 27.54 -14.11 7.41
C GLU A 26 26.68 -13.42 8.48
N CYS A 27 25.37 -13.55 8.40
CA CYS A 27 24.47 -13.05 9.44
C CYS A 27 24.79 -13.64 10.82
N VAL A 28 25.10 -14.94 10.90
CA VAL A 28 25.47 -15.64 12.15
C VAL A 28 26.79 -15.09 12.69
N LYS A 29 27.79 -14.87 11.82
CA LYS A 29 29.08 -14.31 12.21
C LYS A 29 28.97 -12.89 12.75
N LEU A 30 28.14 -12.06 12.13
CA LEU A 30 27.93 -10.66 12.52
C LEU A 30 27.04 -10.51 13.76
N CYS A 31 26.23 -11.52 14.09
CA CYS A 31 25.34 -11.46 15.23
C CYS A 31 26.11 -11.62 16.55
N GLU A 32 26.54 -10.51 17.15
CA GLU A 32 27.22 -10.48 18.46
C GLU A 32 26.41 -11.18 19.57
N ARG A 33 25.08 -11.06 19.49
CA ARG A 33 24.14 -11.69 20.44
C ARG A 33 23.99 -13.20 20.24
N LYS A 34 24.55 -13.76 19.17
CA LYS A 34 24.47 -15.19 18.80
C LYS A 34 23.03 -15.71 18.75
N ALA A 35 22.11 -14.89 18.26
CA ALA A 35 20.68 -15.18 18.26
C ALA A 35 20.22 -16.01 17.04
N ILE A 36 21.01 -16.03 15.96
CA ILE A 36 20.63 -16.68 14.70
C ILE A 36 20.97 -18.18 14.76
N ASN A 37 19.95 -19.03 14.62
CA ASN A 37 20.08 -20.48 14.59
C ASN A 37 19.40 -21.04 13.32
N HIS A 38 20.20 -21.53 12.37
CA HIS A 38 19.69 -22.13 11.13
C HIS A 38 19.15 -23.56 11.31
N ASP A 39 19.42 -24.19 12.45
CA ASP A 39 18.96 -25.54 12.77
C ASP A 39 17.64 -25.53 13.57
N MET A 40 17.03 -24.35 13.76
CA MET A 40 15.73 -24.22 14.42
C MET A 40 14.66 -24.97 13.63
N ARG A 41 13.81 -25.72 14.33
CA ARG A 41 12.72 -26.52 13.76
C ARG A 41 11.39 -26.08 14.35
N ASP A 42 10.32 -26.34 13.62
CA ASP A 42 8.96 -26.14 14.10
C ASP A 42 8.70 -26.98 15.36
N GLU A 43 7.93 -26.40 16.28
CA GLU A 43 7.51 -27.04 17.52
C GLU A 43 5.98 -27.01 17.60
N ILE A 44 5.39 -28.13 18.01
CA ILE A 44 3.97 -28.20 18.34
C ILE A 44 3.84 -27.91 19.82
N VAL A 45 3.14 -26.82 20.15
CA VAL A 45 2.90 -26.40 21.53
C VAL A 45 1.44 -26.71 21.88
N GLU A 46 1.23 -27.52 22.91
CA GLU A 46 -0.10 -27.79 23.46
C GLU A 46 -0.44 -26.74 24.52
N VAL A 47 -1.58 -26.06 24.35
CA VAL A 47 -2.03 -25.01 25.27
C VAL A 47 -3.50 -25.23 25.62
N GLU A 48 -3.80 -25.39 26.90
CA GLU A 48 -5.17 -25.40 27.40
C GLU A 48 -5.67 -23.95 27.56
N VAL A 49 -6.76 -23.61 26.86
CA VAL A 49 -7.35 -22.27 26.90
C VAL A 49 -8.83 -22.32 27.22
N GLY A 50 -9.32 -21.31 27.94
CA GLY A 50 -10.75 -21.20 28.25
C GLY A 50 -11.57 -20.56 27.11
N SER A 51 -10.94 -19.82 26.20
CA SER A 51 -11.60 -19.12 25.09
C SER A 51 -10.61 -18.79 23.97
N ILE A 52 -11.12 -18.65 22.75
CA ILE A 52 -10.34 -18.28 21.55
C ILE A 52 -10.97 -17.03 20.91
N ILE A 53 -10.14 -16.06 20.54
CA ILE A 53 -10.56 -14.85 19.82
C ILE A 53 -9.92 -14.89 18.44
N LEU A 54 -10.74 -14.86 17.38
CA LEU A 54 -10.26 -14.78 16.00
C LEU A 54 -10.15 -13.32 15.55
N ALA A 55 -8.93 -12.86 15.28
CA ALA A 55 -8.63 -11.49 14.87
C ALA A 55 -7.55 -11.43 13.77
N THR A 56 -7.65 -12.31 12.76
CA THR A 56 -6.65 -12.48 11.70
C THR A 56 -6.65 -11.38 10.63
N GLY A 57 -7.60 -10.43 10.69
CA GLY A 57 -7.62 -9.26 9.80
C GLY A 57 -8.19 -9.54 8.41
N PHE A 58 -7.60 -8.91 7.40
CA PHE A 58 -8.02 -8.98 5.99
C PHE A 58 -6.82 -8.77 5.05
N ASP A 59 -6.97 -9.18 3.80
CA ASP A 59 -6.03 -8.89 2.72
C ASP A 59 -6.60 -7.88 1.72
N SER A 60 -5.72 -7.15 1.04
CA SER A 60 -6.12 -6.23 -0.02
C SER A 60 -6.53 -6.99 -1.29
N PHE A 61 -7.51 -6.46 -2.03
CA PHE A 61 -7.83 -6.97 -3.36
C PHE A 61 -6.64 -6.79 -4.30
N ASP A 62 -6.28 -7.82 -5.08
CA ASP A 62 -5.27 -7.73 -6.13
C ASP A 62 -5.93 -7.33 -7.47
N PRO A 63 -5.74 -6.09 -7.96
CA PRO A 63 -6.41 -5.62 -9.16
C PRO A 63 -5.79 -6.12 -10.47
N THR A 64 -4.77 -7.00 -10.43
CA THR A 64 -4.21 -7.61 -11.66
C THR A 64 -5.24 -8.40 -12.45
N VAL A 65 -6.28 -8.92 -11.78
CA VAL A 65 -7.39 -9.64 -12.43
C VAL A 65 -8.32 -8.71 -13.22
N ASP A 66 -8.27 -7.40 -12.96
CA ASP A 66 -9.07 -6.39 -13.66
C ASP A 66 -8.24 -5.62 -14.69
N LEU A 67 -8.17 -6.17 -15.91
CA LEU A 67 -7.35 -5.64 -17.00
C LEU A 67 -7.69 -4.21 -17.40
N ARG A 68 -8.92 -3.74 -17.11
CA ARG A 68 -9.40 -2.39 -17.41
C ARG A 68 -8.52 -1.31 -16.78
N TYR A 69 -7.96 -1.57 -15.60
CA TYR A 69 -7.19 -0.55 -14.87
C TYR A 69 -5.69 -0.63 -15.10
N GLY A 70 -5.20 -1.66 -15.80
CA GLY A 70 -3.80 -1.74 -16.19
C GLY A 70 -2.80 -1.88 -15.05
N TYR A 71 -3.21 -2.30 -13.85
CA TYR A 71 -2.29 -2.53 -12.73
C TYR A 71 -1.22 -3.58 -13.08
N LYS A 72 0.04 -3.27 -12.76
CA LYS A 72 1.27 -3.99 -13.20
C LYS A 72 1.52 -4.05 -14.72
N ARG A 73 0.62 -3.54 -15.57
CA ARG A 73 0.82 -3.39 -17.02
C ARG A 73 1.27 -1.98 -17.39
N LEU A 74 0.70 -0.98 -16.73
CA LEU A 74 1.05 0.44 -16.87
C LEU A 74 1.94 0.86 -15.69
N PRO A 75 3.03 1.60 -15.93
CA PRO A 75 4.06 1.85 -14.91
C PRO A 75 3.61 2.75 -13.76
N ASN A 76 2.60 3.61 -13.98
CA ASN A 76 2.14 4.59 -13.00
C ASN A 76 0.73 4.28 -12.46
N VAL A 77 0.33 3.01 -12.48
CA VAL A 77 -0.89 2.53 -11.83
C VAL A 77 -0.51 1.84 -10.53
N PHE A 78 -0.89 2.44 -9.41
CA PHE A 78 -0.59 1.96 -8.06
C PHE A 78 -1.88 1.67 -7.29
N THR A 79 -1.82 0.69 -6.41
CA THR A 79 -2.83 0.47 -5.36
C THR A 79 -2.71 1.53 -4.27
N ALA A 80 -3.80 1.73 -3.52
CA ALA A 80 -3.79 2.62 -2.36
C ALA A 80 -2.70 2.23 -1.36
N THR A 81 -2.50 0.94 -1.09
CA THR A 81 -1.48 0.45 -0.15
C THR A 81 -0.05 0.78 -0.60
N GLU A 82 0.23 0.76 -1.90
CA GLU A 82 1.54 1.18 -2.43
C GLU A 82 1.77 2.68 -2.24
N ILE A 83 0.76 3.52 -2.50
CA ILE A 83 0.82 4.96 -2.21
C ILE A 83 1.00 5.22 -0.72
N GLU A 84 0.32 4.47 0.17
CA GLU A 84 0.51 4.56 1.62
C GLU A 84 1.96 4.26 2.01
N ARG A 85 2.57 3.21 1.43
CA ARG A 85 3.98 2.88 1.66
C ARG A 85 4.90 3.98 1.15
N MET A 86 4.63 4.58 -0.02
CA MET A 86 5.41 5.69 -0.54
C MET A 86 5.28 6.96 0.31
N SER A 87 4.08 7.28 0.78
CA SER A 87 3.80 8.47 1.58
C SER A 87 4.39 8.37 3.00
N ASN A 88 4.62 7.16 3.50
CA ASN A 88 5.20 6.92 4.81
C ASN A 88 6.68 7.35 4.89
N ALA A 89 7.06 8.10 5.93
CA ALA A 89 8.42 8.59 6.13
C ALA A 89 9.47 7.46 6.28
N SER A 90 9.07 6.32 6.87
CA SER A 90 9.87 5.09 6.96
C SER A 90 9.58 4.13 5.80
N GLY A 91 8.94 4.63 4.74
CA GLY A 91 8.66 3.92 3.51
C GLY A 91 9.89 3.79 2.60
N PRO A 92 9.79 2.98 1.53
CA PRO A 92 10.89 2.77 0.59
C PRO A 92 11.36 4.04 -0.12
N THR A 93 10.49 5.05 -0.23
CA THR A 93 10.78 6.35 -0.88
C THR A 93 11.04 7.47 0.13
N GLY A 94 11.18 7.16 1.43
CA GLY A 94 11.40 8.16 2.48
C GLY A 94 10.26 9.17 2.63
N GLY A 95 9.03 8.78 2.29
CA GLY A 95 7.85 9.64 2.38
C GLY A 95 7.53 10.45 1.12
N ARG A 96 8.23 10.20 0.00
CA ARG A 96 8.00 10.87 -1.29
C ARG A 96 7.10 10.04 -2.19
N ILE A 97 6.11 10.68 -2.80
CA ILE A 97 5.21 10.05 -3.77
C ILE A 97 5.79 10.29 -5.16
N LEU A 98 6.22 9.23 -5.83
CA LEU A 98 7.00 9.30 -7.07
C LEU A 98 6.34 8.45 -8.17
N LEU A 99 6.48 8.91 -9.40
CA LEU A 99 6.21 8.15 -10.61
C LEU A 99 7.32 7.11 -10.84
N ALA A 100 7.09 6.17 -11.76
CA ALA A 100 8.05 5.12 -12.11
C ALA A 100 9.41 5.66 -12.60
N ASP A 101 9.43 6.88 -13.16
CA ASP A 101 10.65 7.56 -13.59
C ASP A 101 11.30 8.45 -12.52
N GLY A 102 10.78 8.42 -11.29
CA GLY A 102 11.31 9.14 -10.13
C GLY A 102 10.87 10.61 -10.03
N ARG A 103 10.03 11.11 -10.93
CA ARG A 103 9.44 12.46 -10.84
C ARG A 103 8.25 12.47 -9.88
N GLU A 104 7.94 13.64 -9.34
CA GLU A 104 6.69 13.84 -8.59
C GLU A 104 5.51 14.02 -9.56
N PRO A 105 4.34 13.42 -9.26
CA PRO A 105 3.16 13.58 -10.09
C PRO A 105 2.67 15.03 -10.07
N LYS A 106 2.20 15.53 -11.21
CA LYS A 106 1.52 16.84 -11.29
C LYS A 106 -0.01 16.71 -11.21
N SER A 107 -0.52 15.52 -11.49
CA SER A 107 -1.94 15.18 -11.44
C SER A 107 -2.11 13.72 -11.07
N VAL A 108 -3.09 13.41 -10.23
CA VAL A 108 -3.39 12.04 -9.78
C VAL A 108 -4.89 11.77 -9.88
N ALA A 109 -5.24 10.62 -10.43
CA ALA A 109 -6.60 10.07 -10.41
C ALA A 109 -6.69 8.95 -9.39
N ILE A 110 -7.68 9.02 -8.50
CA ILE A 110 -8.00 7.98 -7.52
C ILE A 110 -9.30 7.32 -7.94
N LEU A 111 -9.25 6.01 -8.20
CA LEU A 111 -10.39 5.22 -8.64
C LEU A 111 -11.02 4.49 -7.45
N HIS A 112 -12.28 4.79 -7.15
CA HIS A 112 -13.02 4.13 -6.07
C HIS A 112 -13.58 2.78 -6.52
N CYS A 113 -13.94 1.96 -5.53
CA CYS A 113 -14.66 0.70 -5.74
C CYS A 113 -13.93 -0.34 -6.62
N VAL A 114 -12.62 -0.22 -6.81
CA VAL A 114 -11.83 -1.26 -7.50
C VAL A 114 -11.92 -2.58 -6.71
N GLY A 115 -12.52 -3.61 -7.32
CA GLY A 115 -12.75 -4.91 -6.70
C GLY A 115 -13.85 -4.95 -5.63
N SER A 116 -14.72 -3.94 -5.55
CA SER A 116 -15.83 -3.86 -4.58
C SER A 116 -17.06 -3.23 -5.20
N ARG A 117 -18.25 -3.66 -4.80
CA ARG A 117 -19.51 -3.28 -5.47
C ARG A 117 -19.45 -3.57 -6.98
N ASP A 118 -18.82 -4.69 -7.33
CA ASP A 118 -18.63 -5.17 -8.70
C ASP A 118 -19.09 -6.64 -8.73
N GLU A 119 -20.11 -6.94 -9.55
CA GLU A 119 -20.70 -8.29 -9.68
C GLU A 119 -19.70 -9.34 -10.15
N LYS A 120 -18.63 -8.94 -10.86
CA LYS A 120 -17.60 -9.85 -11.34
C LYS A 120 -16.63 -10.29 -10.23
N TYR A 121 -16.44 -9.45 -9.21
CA TYR A 121 -15.46 -9.69 -8.14
C TYR A 121 -16.12 -9.80 -6.77
N HIS A 122 -16.58 -8.67 -6.21
CA HIS A 122 -17.20 -8.63 -4.89
C HIS A 122 -18.37 -7.65 -4.87
N GLU A 123 -19.57 -8.14 -4.56
CA GLU A 123 -20.78 -7.32 -4.51
C GLU A 123 -20.83 -6.38 -3.29
N TYR A 124 -20.05 -6.65 -2.25
CA TYR A 124 -20.03 -5.85 -1.03
C TYR A 124 -19.21 -4.57 -1.18
N CYS A 125 -19.47 -3.61 -0.28
CA CYS A 125 -18.65 -2.42 -0.14
C CYS A 125 -17.53 -2.67 0.89
N SER A 126 -16.27 -2.37 0.52
CA SER A 126 -15.11 -2.46 1.42
C SER A 126 -15.09 -1.43 2.55
N ARG A 127 -16.13 -0.58 2.65
CA ARG A 127 -16.46 0.33 3.75
C ARG A 127 -15.48 1.46 4.06
N VAL A 128 -14.17 1.25 3.94
CA VAL A 128 -13.14 2.22 4.33
C VAL A 128 -12.52 2.95 3.14
N CYS A 129 -12.72 2.46 1.92
CA CYS A 129 -12.05 2.97 0.73
C CYS A 129 -12.34 4.43 0.41
N CYS A 130 -13.58 4.89 0.56
CA CYS A 130 -13.88 6.31 0.36
C CYS A 130 -13.04 7.20 1.27
N MET A 131 -12.86 6.81 2.55
CA MET A 131 -12.17 7.66 3.52
C MET A 131 -10.65 7.61 3.40
N TYR A 132 -10.06 6.44 3.15
CA TYR A 132 -8.62 6.43 2.89
C TYR A 132 -8.30 7.13 1.57
N SER A 133 -9.19 7.11 0.57
CA SER A 133 -8.99 7.84 -0.69
C SER A 133 -8.93 9.35 -0.45
N LEU A 134 -9.90 9.90 0.31
CA LEU A 134 -9.87 11.31 0.70
C LEU A 134 -8.59 11.65 1.48
N LYS A 135 -8.17 10.77 2.40
CA LYS A 135 -6.92 10.95 3.14
C LYS A 135 -5.71 10.95 2.21
N LEU A 136 -5.66 10.05 1.23
CA LEU A 136 -4.61 10.02 0.23
C LEU A 136 -4.62 11.27 -0.63
N ALA A 137 -5.80 11.77 -1.02
CA ALA A 137 -5.93 13.02 -1.77
C ALA A 137 -5.29 14.19 -1.02
N HIS A 138 -5.60 14.35 0.27
CA HIS A 138 -4.95 15.33 1.14
C HIS A 138 -3.42 15.18 1.15
N LEU A 139 -2.92 13.96 1.39
CA LEU A 139 -1.48 13.70 1.49
C LEU A 139 -0.74 13.90 0.17
N ILE A 140 -1.37 13.56 -0.96
CA ILE A 140 -0.80 13.76 -2.29
C ILE A 140 -0.69 15.25 -2.59
N GLU A 141 -1.76 16.01 -2.37
CA GLU A 141 -1.76 17.47 -2.56
C GLU A 141 -0.71 18.14 -1.67
N GLU A 142 -0.68 17.83 -0.37
CA GLU A 142 0.27 18.42 0.59
C GLU A 142 1.73 18.14 0.21
N LYS A 143 2.03 16.91 -0.23
CA LYS A 143 3.42 16.47 -0.48
C LYS A 143 3.94 16.84 -1.87
N THR A 144 3.07 16.92 -2.88
CA THR A 144 3.50 17.08 -4.28
C THR A 144 2.89 18.29 -4.98
N GLY A 145 1.88 18.93 -4.40
CA GLY A 145 1.11 20.00 -5.04
C GLY A 145 0.33 19.54 -6.27
N ALA A 146 0.05 18.24 -6.40
CA ALA A 146 -0.65 17.69 -7.56
C ALA A 146 -2.14 18.00 -7.52
N SER A 147 -2.74 18.20 -8.70
CA SER A 147 -4.20 18.19 -8.84
C SER A 147 -4.73 16.76 -8.65
N VAL A 148 -5.57 16.55 -7.65
CA VAL A 148 -6.18 15.24 -7.37
C VAL A 148 -7.62 15.17 -7.88
N TYR A 149 -7.96 14.02 -8.47
CA TYR A 149 -9.28 13.71 -9.02
C TYR A 149 -9.81 12.41 -8.42
N GLU A 150 -10.97 12.46 -7.78
CA GLU A 150 -11.66 11.34 -7.17
C GLU A 150 -12.77 10.84 -8.11
N PHE A 151 -12.63 9.63 -8.65
CA PHE A 151 -13.62 8.99 -9.52
C PHE A 151 -14.44 7.98 -8.71
N TYR A 152 -15.71 8.30 -8.46
CA TYR A 152 -16.53 7.56 -7.51
C TYR A 152 -17.96 7.36 -8.00
N ASN A 153 -18.65 6.37 -7.42
CA ASN A 153 -20.10 6.20 -7.57
C ASN A 153 -20.85 6.95 -6.46
N ASP A 154 -20.60 6.55 -5.20
CA ASP A 154 -21.09 7.23 -4.00
C ASP A 154 -19.93 7.39 -3.00
N LEU A 155 -19.81 8.55 -2.37
CA LEU A 155 -18.88 8.75 -1.25
C LEU A 155 -19.57 8.31 0.04
N ARG A 156 -18.98 7.35 0.73
CA ARG A 156 -19.54 6.78 1.98
C ARG A 156 -18.84 7.37 3.21
N CYS A 157 -19.08 8.65 3.45
CA CYS A 157 -18.54 9.42 4.57
C CYS A 157 -19.40 9.29 5.84
N PHE A 158 -19.67 8.05 6.29
CA PHE A 158 -20.73 7.77 7.28
C PHE A 158 -20.32 7.92 8.76
N GLY A 159 -19.02 8.14 9.05
CA GLY A 159 -18.49 8.23 10.40
C GLY A 159 -18.57 9.65 10.98
N LYS A 160 -18.38 9.78 12.30
CA LYS A 160 -18.27 11.10 12.93
C LYS A 160 -17.06 11.86 12.35
N GLY A 161 -17.26 13.07 11.84
CA GLY A 161 -16.19 13.87 11.24
C GLY A 161 -15.88 13.51 9.78
N TYR A 162 -16.54 12.50 9.19
CA TYR A 162 -16.19 12.03 7.85
C TYR A 162 -16.75 12.95 6.77
N GLU A 163 -17.99 13.41 6.93
CA GLU A 163 -18.60 14.38 6.03
C GLU A 163 -17.87 15.72 6.11
N GLU A 164 -17.48 16.13 7.32
CA GLU A 164 -16.67 17.32 7.57
C GLU A 164 -15.29 17.20 6.91
N PHE A 165 -14.68 16.01 6.94
CA PHE A 165 -13.42 15.77 6.23
C PHE A 165 -13.59 15.81 4.71
N TYR A 166 -14.69 15.28 4.17
CA TYR A 166 -15.03 15.45 2.76
C TYR A 166 -15.19 16.92 2.37
N ASN A 167 -15.92 17.72 3.18
CA ASN A 167 -16.05 19.16 2.94
C ASN A 167 -14.69 19.87 2.95
N ARG A 168 -13.78 19.49 3.84
CA ARG A 168 -12.41 19.99 3.85
C ARG A 168 -11.66 19.67 2.55
N MET A 169 -11.85 18.47 1.96
CA MET A 169 -11.23 18.13 0.67
C MET A 169 -11.74 19.01 -0.47
N LEU A 170 -13.02 19.42 -0.44
CA LEU A 170 -13.55 20.40 -1.38
C LEU A 170 -12.87 21.77 -1.22
N GLU A 171 -12.64 22.21 0.02
CA GLU A 171 -11.95 23.46 0.34
C GLU A 171 -10.47 23.44 -0.08
N GLU A 172 -9.81 22.28 0.01
CA GLU A 172 -8.44 22.04 -0.45
C GLU A 172 -8.33 21.87 -1.98
N GLY A 173 -9.45 21.93 -2.71
CA GLY A 173 -9.45 21.92 -4.18
C GLY A 173 -9.35 20.53 -4.82
N VAL A 174 -9.65 19.46 -4.08
CA VAL A 174 -9.77 18.10 -4.64
C VAL A 174 -10.98 18.06 -5.59
N ASN A 175 -10.79 17.47 -6.78
CA ASN A 175 -11.82 17.40 -7.80
C ASN A 175 -12.62 16.12 -7.66
N PHE A 176 -13.95 16.22 -7.60
CA PHE A 176 -14.84 15.08 -7.45
C PHE A 176 -15.61 14.81 -8.73
N VAL A 177 -15.41 13.61 -9.30
CA VAL A 177 -16.09 13.16 -10.52
C VAL A 177 -16.98 11.98 -10.17
N ARG A 178 -18.30 12.22 -10.20
CA ARG A 178 -19.29 11.15 -10.02
C ARG A 178 -19.41 10.32 -11.30
N GLY A 179 -18.53 9.34 -11.42
CA GLY A 179 -18.48 8.35 -12.49
C GLY A 179 -17.33 7.39 -12.25
N LEU A 180 -17.59 6.09 -12.36
CA LEU A 180 -16.53 5.09 -12.31
C LEU A 180 -15.74 5.14 -13.62
N ALA A 181 -14.42 5.05 -13.53
CA ALA A 181 -13.56 4.97 -14.72
C ALA A 181 -13.86 3.68 -15.48
N ALA A 182 -14.05 3.80 -16.80
CA ALA A 182 -14.30 2.64 -17.66
C ALA A 182 -13.01 1.82 -17.91
N GLU A 183 -11.91 2.52 -18.17
CA GLU A 183 -10.61 1.96 -18.51
C GLU A 183 -9.49 2.99 -18.23
N VAL A 184 -8.28 2.50 -17.96
CA VAL A 184 -7.03 3.27 -17.91
C VAL A 184 -6.12 2.80 -19.04
N THR A 185 -5.74 3.73 -19.91
CA THR A 185 -4.89 3.50 -21.10
C THR A 185 -3.72 4.49 -21.14
N ASP A 186 -2.73 4.21 -21.97
CA ASP A 186 -1.56 5.06 -22.25
C ASP A 186 -1.84 6.28 -23.15
#